data_AF-U4KL75-F1
#
_entry.id   AF-U4KL75-F1
#
_cell.length_a   1.000
_cell.length_b   1.000
_cell.length_c   1.000
_cell.angle_alpha   90.00
_cell.angle_beta   90.00
_cell.angle_gamma   90.00
#
_symmetry.space_group_name_H-M   'P 1'
#
loop_
_entity.id
_entity.type
_entity.pdbx_description
1 polymer ?
#
loop_
_entity_poly.entity_id
_entity_poly.type
_entity_poly.pdbx_seq_one_letter_code
_entity_poly.pdbx_strand_id
1 'polypeptide(L)'
;MAKKYKNIESKISPVTIISIILVLVGLITLMVVLQPSAKTTLTKDYLNAGVNSSIADDYKFTEENHITPLNNLNDKWFGIENGLYSEIKKDQVTIVFFGNKNDANSVGSLAYVEYYLYKHAENKELSEKVKQIYHFNTEAVVENVVNKKDIKSVFEKISEKFEIEDELTSITIPTLVAFKNGQVLKQLPASTAALSAVDIKNFYVSVLELSKK
;
A
#
# COMPACT_ATOMS: atom_id res chain seq x y z
N MET A 1 -41.12 -61.98 4.63
CA MET A 1 -39.90 -61.66 5.41
C MET A 1 -39.38 -60.30 4.97
N ALA A 2 -39.77 -59.23 5.66
CA ALA A 2 -39.26 -57.88 5.39
C ALA A 2 -38.14 -57.59 6.41
N LYS A 3 -36.88 -57.69 5.96
CA LYS A 3 -35.75 -57.18 6.75
C LYS A 3 -35.91 -55.67 6.86
N LYS A 4 -36.25 -55.22 8.07
CA LYS A 4 -36.30 -53.80 8.47
C LYS A 4 -34.93 -53.18 8.24
N TYR A 5 -34.74 -52.48 7.12
CA TYR A 5 -33.71 -51.45 7.00
C TYR A 5 -34.18 -50.26 7.83
N LYS A 6 -33.90 -50.32 9.14
CA LYS A 6 -34.04 -49.15 10.00
C LYS A 6 -32.87 -48.25 9.62
N ASN A 7 -33.14 -47.16 8.91
CA ASN A 7 -32.14 -46.09 8.70
C ASN A 7 -31.65 -45.68 10.10
N ILE A 8 -30.45 -46.12 10.45
CA ILE A 8 -29.74 -45.62 11.61
C ILE A 8 -29.27 -44.24 11.19
N GLU A 9 -30.12 -43.22 11.39
CA GLU A 9 -29.67 -41.85 11.35
C GLU A 9 -28.60 -41.70 12.43
N SER A 10 -27.34 -41.74 12.02
CA SER A 10 -26.22 -41.47 12.90
C SER A 10 -26.34 -40.02 13.37
N LYS A 11 -26.87 -39.81 14.57
CA LYS A 11 -26.87 -38.50 15.22
C LYS A 11 -25.43 -38.19 15.61
N ILE A 12 -24.79 -37.33 14.83
CA ILE A 12 -23.47 -36.78 15.15
C ILE A 12 -23.58 -36.14 16.54
N SER A 13 -22.69 -36.55 17.46
CA SER A 13 -22.67 -35.97 18.81
C SER A 13 -22.33 -34.48 18.71
N PRO A 14 -23.03 -33.59 19.45
CA PRO A 14 -22.68 -32.17 19.52
C PRO A 14 -21.22 -31.93 19.89
N VAL A 15 -20.62 -32.82 20.69
CA VAL A 15 -19.20 -32.78 21.05
C VAL A 15 -18.32 -32.96 19.82
N THR A 16 -18.66 -33.89 18.92
CA THR A 16 -17.91 -34.12 17.68
C THR A 16 -17.98 -32.89 16.77
N ILE A 17 -19.13 -32.21 16.70
CA ILE A 17 -19.28 -30.98 15.93
C ILE A 17 -18.42 -29.86 16.51
N ILE A 18 -18.45 -29.67 17.84
CA ILE A 18 -17.63 -28.65 18.53
C ILE A 18 -16.14 -28.93 18.33
N SER A 19 -15.69 -30.18 18.43
CA SER A 19 -14.30 -30.56 18.19
C SER A 19 -13.87 -30.26 16.75
N ILE A 20 -14.70 -30.54 15.75
CA ILE A 20 -14.42 -30.21 14.34
C ILE A 20 -14.30 -28.70 14.15
N ILE A 21 -15.22 -27.92 14.72
CA ILE A 21 -15.18 -26.45 14.65
C ILE A 21 -13.90 -25.91 15.29
N LEU A 22 -13.51 -26.40 16.46
CA LEU A 22 -12.28 -25.98 17.16
C LEU A 22 -11.02 -26.26 16.32
N VAL A 23 -10.95 -27.43 15.69
CA VAL A 23 -9.83 -27.78 14.79
C VAL A 23 -9.82 -26.85 13.57
N LEU A 24 -10.97 -26.57 12.96
CA LEU A 24 -11.07 -25.65 11.82
C LEU A 24 -10.67 -24.23 12.20
N VAL A 25 -11.14 -23.71 13.33
CA VAL A 25 -10.76 -22.37 13.83
C VAL A 25 -9.27 -22.31 14.14
N GLY A 26 -8.71 -23.37 14.73
CA GLY A 26 -7.28 -23.50 14.98
C GLY A 26 -6.46 -23.47 13.69
N LEU A 27 -6.87 -24.21 12.66
CA LEU A 27 -6.21 -24.21 11.35
C LEU A 27 -6.30 -22.86 10.65
N ILE A 28 -7.47 -22.20 10.68
CA ILE A 28 -7.65 -20.86 10.10
C ILE A 28 -6.76 -19.85 10.82
N THR A 29 -6.72 -19.90 12.15
CA THR A 29 -5.87 -19.00 12.94
C THR A 29 -4.40 -19.22 12.62
N LEU A 30 -3.97 -20.48 12.52
CA LEU A 30 -2.59 -20.81 12.17
C LEU A 30 -2.23 -20.35 10.75
N MET A 31 -3.14 -20.51 9.78
CA MET A 31 -2.94 -19.98 8.43
C MET A 31 -2.77 -18.46 8.42
N VAL A 32 -3.61 -17.74 9.18
CA VAL A 32 -3.53 -16.28 9.28
C VAL A 32 -2.23 -15.83 9.95
N VAL A 33 -1.79 -16.52 11.01
CA VAL A 33 -0.56 -16.17 11.75
C VAL A 33 0.71 -16.48 10.94
N LEU A 34 0.71 -17.55 10.14
CA LEU A 34 1.87 -17.95 9.35
C LEU A 34 1.96 -17.23 8.00
N GLN A 35 0.89 -16.58 7.53
CA GLN A 35 0.91 -15.84 6.29
C GLN A 35 1.84 -14.63 6.41
N PRO A 36 2.81 -14.44 5.49
CA PRO A 36 3.68 -13.28 5.53
C PRO A 36 2.86 -11.99 5.39
N SER A 37 3.25 -10.97 6.14
CA SER A 37 2.56 -9.68 6.06
C SER A 37 2.66 -9.10 4.64
N ALA A 38 1.66 -8.29 4.25
CA ALA A 38 1.68 -7.61 2.95
C ALA A 38 2.96 -6.77 2.78
N LYS A 39 3.41 -6.12 3.86
CA LYS A 39 4.65 -5.33 3.89
C LYS A 39 5.88 -6.19 3.62
N THR A 40 6.04 -7.30 4.34
CA THR A 40 7.13 -8.26 4.11
C THR A 40 7.14 -8.75 2.67
N THR A 41 5.95 -9.04 2.11
CA THR A 41 5.81 -9.50 0.73
C THR A 41 6.25 -8.43 -0.27
N LEU A 42 5.77 -7.18 -0.10
CA LEU A 42 6.17 -6.05 -0.93
C LEU A 42 7.68 -5.81 -0.88
N THR A 43 8.27 -5.79 0.31
CA THR A 43 9.72 -5.58 0.46
C THR A 43 10.51 -6.65 -0.27
N LYS A 44 10.16 -7.93 -0.06
CA LYS A 44 10.83 -9.06 -0.75
C LYS A 44 10.67 -8.96 -2.26
N ASP A 45 9.49 -8.58 -2.73
CA ASP A 45 9.22 -8.38 -4.14
C ASP A 45 10.13 -7.31 -4.76
N TYR A 46 10.28 -6.16 -4.10
CA TYR A 46 11.17 -5.09 -4.56
C TYR A 46 12.65 -5.43 -4.43
N LEU A 47 13.04 -6.15 -3.37
CA LEU A 47 14.41 -6.68 -3.21
C LEU A 47 14.77 -7.66 -4.33
N ASN A 48 13.87 -8.58 -4.66
CA ASN A 48 14.04 -9.53 -5.75
C ASN A 48 14.05 -8.84 -7.13
N ALA A 49 13.32 -7.74 -7.28
CA ALA A 49 13.33 -6.93 -8.49
C ALA A 49 14.59 -6.05 -8.64
N GLY A 50 15.46 -6.01 -7.63
CA GLY A 50 16.74 -5.29 -7.68
C GLY A 50 16.68 -3.84 -7.18
N VAL A 51 15.81 -3.52 -6.22
CA VAL A 51 15.82 -2.22 -5.54
C VAL A 51 17.22 -1.94 -4.99
N ASN A 52 17.70 -0.70 -5.14
CA ASN A 52 18.99 -0.32 -4.61
C ASN A 52 18.97 -0.33 -3.07
N SER A 53 19.55 -1.37 -2.47
CA SER A 53 19.64 -1.53 -1.02
C SER A 53 20.85 -0.83 -0.40
N SER A 54 21.66 -0.10 -1.17
CA SER A 54 22.90 0.53 -0.71
C SER A 54 23.01 1.95 -1.26
N ILE A 55 22.14 2.83 -0.77
CA ILE A 55 22.06 4.25 -1.20
C ILE A 55 23.12 5.10 -0.50
N ALA A 56 23.41 4.78 0.76
CA ALA A 56 24.43 5.40 1.60
C ALA A 56 25.06 4.30 2.47
N ASP A 57 26.23 4.56 3.04
CA ASP A 57 27.02 3.56 3.78
C ASP A 57 26.26 2.89 4.95
N ASP A 58 25.24 3.56 5.49
CA ASP A 58 24.46 3.14 6.65
C ASP A 58 23.00 2.75 6.34
N TYR A 59 22.53 2.92 5.09
CA TYR A 59 21.15 2.64 4.74
C TYR A 59 20.98 1.36 3.94
N LYS A 60 20.10 0.49 4.44
CA LYS A 60 19.63 -0.70 3.73
C LYS A 60 18.10 -0.75 3.68
N PHE A 61 17.57 -0.97 2.49
CA PHE A 61 16.16 -1.29 2.32
C PHE A 61 15.89 -2.70 2.88
N THR A 62 15.10 -2.80 3.93
CA THR A 62 14.82 -4.05 4.65
C THR A 62 13.33 -4.21 4.96
N GLU A 63 12.93 -5.34 5.54
CA GLU A 63 11.53 -5.61 5.91
C GLU A 63 10.99 -4.66 7.00
N GLU A 64 11.88 -4.03 7.76
CA GLU A 64 11.57 -3.06 8.82
C GLU A 64 11.36 -1.63 8.29
N ASN A 65 11.18 -1.47 6.98
CA ASN A 65 11.00 -0.16 6.35
C ASN A 65 9.75 0.60 6.80
N HIS A 66 9.59 1.85 6.37
CA HIS A 66 8.41 2.68 6.66
C HIS A 66 7.37 2.65 5.54
N ILE A 67 7.40 1.62 4.70
CA ILE A 67 6.52 1.50 3.53
C ILE A 67 5.35 0.58 3.86
N THR A 68 4.14 1.09 3.69
CA THR A 68 2.89 0.34 3.93
C THR A 68 2.17 0.10 2.61
N PRO A 69 2.01 -1.17 2.18
CA PRO A 69 1.25 -1.47 0.96
C PRO A 69 -0.23 -1.19 1.15
N LEU A 70 -0.83 -0.54 0.15
CA LEU A 70 -2.25 -0.39 -0.05
C LEU A 70 -2.60 -0.90 -1.45
N ASN A 71 -3.49 -1.88 -1.52
CA ASN A 71 -3.88 -2.50 -2.78
C ASN A 71 -5.23 -2.00 -3.31
N ASN A 72 -5.98 -1.26 -2.49
CA ASN A 72 -7.35 -0.84 -2.78
C ASN A 72 -7.51 0.66 -2.56
N LEU A 73 -8.28 1.32 -3.45
CA LEU A 73 -8.66 2.72 -3.27
C LEU A 73 -9.62 2.89 -2.08
N ASN A 74 -10.57 1.96 -1.97
CA ASN A 74 -11.55 1.89 -0.92
C ASN A 74 -11.87 0.42 -0.66
N ASP A 75 -11.90 0.05 0.61
CA ASP A 75 -12.32 -1.26 1.08
C ASP A 75 -13.31 -1.01 2.21
N LYS A 76 -14.55 -1.47 2.02
CA LYS A 76 -15.62 -1.36 3.02
C LYS A 76 -15.89 -2.74 3.56
N TRP A 77 -15.15 -3.12 4.60
CA TRP A 77 -15.40 -4.36 5.33
C TRP A 77 -16.21 -4.05 6.58
N PHE A 78 -17.48 -4.47 6.60
CA PHE A 78 -18.41 -4.25 7.73
C PHE A 78 -18.52 -2.79 8.21
N GLY A 79 -18.53 -1.84 7.28
CA GLY A 79 -18.68 -0.40 7.58
C GLY A 79 -17.40 0.30 8.02
N ILE A 80 -16.27 -0.41 8.10
CA ILE A 80 -14.94 0.19 8.30
C ILE A 80 -14.40 0.56 6.92
N GLU A 81 -14.18 1.85 6.68
CA GLU A 81 -13.50 2.36 5.48
C GLU A 81 -12.00 2.18 5.66
N ASN A 82 -11.42 1.24 4.92
CA ASN A 82 -9.99 0.98 4.84
C ASN A 82 -9.50 1.23 3.41
N GLY A 83 -8.23 1.61 3.23
CA GLY A 83 -7.64 1.81 1.90
C GLY A 83 -7.11 3.22 1.68
N LEU A 84 -6.82 3.56 0.43
CA LEU A 84 -6.14 4.82 0.13
C LEU A 84 -6.99 6.05 0.48
N TYR A 85 -8.30 6.02 0.22
CA TYR A 85 -9.18 7.14 0.53
C TYR A 85 -9.27 7.45 2.02
N SER A 86 -9.30 6.43 2.89
CA SER A 86 -9.34 6.64 4.34
C SER A 86 -8.06 7.29 4.86
N GLU A 87 -6.92 7.08 4.20
CA GLU A 87 -5.65 7.71 4.54
C GLU A 87 -5.58 9.15 4.03
N ILE A 88 -5.94 9.38 2.76
CA ILE A 88 -5.93 10.71 2.13
C ILE A 88 -6.84 11.72 2.84
N LYS A 89 -7.99 11.26 3.37
CA LYS A 89 -8.98 12.11 4.05
C LYS A 89 -8.48 12.67 5.40
N LYS A 90 -7.45 12.08 6.01
CA LYS A 90 -7.01 12.48 7.35
C LYS A 90 -6.40 13.88 7.35
N ASP A 91 -6.54 14.59 8.46
CA ASP A 91 -5.86 15.88 8.72
C ASP A 91 -4.38 15.67 9.13
N GLN A 92 -3.68 14.87 8.35
CA GLN A 92 -2.24 14.64 8.49
C GLN A 92 -1.66 14.51 7.09
N VAL A 93 -0.37 14.84 6.95
CA VAL A 93 0.32 14.67 5.68
C VAL A 93 0.42 13.17 5.37
N THR A 94 -0.14 12.78 4.23
CA THR A 94 -0.15 11.41 3.74
C THR A 94 0.67 11.36 2.46
N ILE A 95 1.78 10.63 2.48
CA ILE A 95 2.66 10.46 1.31
C ILE A 95 2.38 9.11 0.67
N VAL A 96 2.12 9.13 -0.64
CA VAL A 96 1.75 7.95 -1.42
C VAL A 96 2.70 7.82 -2.60
N PHE A 97 3.40 6.70 -2.66
CA PHE A 97 4.20 6.27 -3.80
C PHE A 97 3.35 5.35 -4.69
N PHE A 98 3.06 5.82 -5.90
CA PHE A 98 2.38 5.04 -6.93
C PHE A 98 3.43 4.39 -7.83
N GLY A 99 3.47 3.07 -7.85
CA GLY A 99 4.42 2.31 -8.66
C GLY A 99 4.16 0.81 -8.57
N ASN A 100 4.95 0.02 -9.29
CA ASN A 100 4.86 -1.44 -9.22
C ASN A 100 6.25 -2.08 -9.31
N LYS A 101 6.35 -3.36 -8.94
CA LYS A 101 7.63 -4.10 -8.91
C LYS A 101 8.15 -4.50 -10.30
N ASN A 102 7.28 -4.46 -11.32
CA ASN A 102 7.63 -4.84 -12.69
C ASN A 102 8.22 -3.67 -13.48
N ASP A 103 8.09 -2.45 -12.97
CA ASP A 103 8.64 -1.23 -13.55
C ASP A 103 10.01 -0.89 -12.93
N ALA A 104 11.06 -0.92 -13.76
CA ALA A 104 12.44 -0.69 -13.33
C ALA A 104 12.62 0.70 -12.69
N ASN A 105 11.90 1.71 -13.17
CA ASN A 105 11.96 3.06 -12.60
C ASN A 105 11.38 3.11 -11.18
N SER A 106 10.26 2.41 -10.96
CA SER A 106 9.61 2.26 -9.66
C SER A 106 10.51 1.52 -8.68
N VAL A 107 11.14 0.42 -9.14
CA VAL A 107 12.12 -0.33 -8.35
C VAL A 107 13.32 0.54 -7.99
N GLY A 108 13.86 1.30 -8.94
CA GLY A 108 14.99 2.19 -8.71
C GLY A 108 14.70 3.35 -7.76
N SER A 109 13.43 3.73 -7.56
CA SER A 109 13.04 4.91 -6.77
C SER A 109 12.66 4.59 -5.32
N LEU A 110 12.11 3.40 -5.05
CA LEU A 110 11.43 3.10 -3.78
C LEU A 110 12.34 3.30 -2.56
N ALA A 111 13.58 2.81 -2.63
CA ALA A 111 14.52 2.92 -1.52
C ALA A 111 14.98 4.38 -1.29
N TYR A 112 15.10 5.20 -2.34
CA TYR A 112 15.41 6.62 -2.20
C TYR A 112 14.27 7.39 -1.55
N VAL A 113 13.02 7.07 -1.92
CA VAL A 113 11.81 7.67 -1.35
C VAL A 113 11.81 7.48 0.18
N GLU A 114 12.07 6.27 0.66
CA GLU A 114 12.17 6.02 2.10
C GLU A 114 13.40 6.69 2.74
N TYR A 115 14.58 6.50 2.14
CA TYR A 115 15.84 7.03 2.68
C TYR A 115 15.76 8.54 2.90
N TYR A 116 15.33 9.30 1.90
CA TYR A 116 15.30 10.75 1.99
C TYR A 116 14.29 11.26 3.02
N LEU A 117 13.19 10.56 3.27
CA LEU A 117 12.24 11.00 4.29
C LEU A 117 12.78 10.73 5.71
N TYR A 118 13.19 9.49 5.99
CA TYR A 118 13.45 9.05 7.37
C TYR A 118 14.91 9.11 7.81
N LYS A 119 15.88 9.17 6.87
CA LYS A 119 17.31 9.14 7.19
C LYS A 119 18.02 10.47 6.90
N HIS A 120 17.51 11.26 5.97
CA HIS A 120 18.11 12.54 5.64
C HIS A 120 17.76 13.62 6.67
N ALA A 121 18.79 14.25 7.26
CA ALA A 121 18.63 15.19 8.37
C ALA A 121 17.69 16.38 8.08
N GLU A 122 17.73 16.91 6.86
CA GLU A 122 16.89 18.05 6.43
C GLU A 122 15.38 17.75 6.46
N ASN A 123 14.98 16.47 6.44
CA ASN A 123 13.57 16.08 6.42
C ASN A 123 13.06 15.57 7.79
N LYS A 124 13.85 15.74 8.86
CA LYS A 124 13.51 15.27 10.21
C LYS A 124 12.15 15.80 10.69
N GLU A 125 11.86 17.08 10.45
CA GLU A 125 10.57 17.66 10.86
C GLU A 125 9.39 17.01 10.11
N LEU A 126 9.57 16.64 8.84
CA LEU A 126 8.51 15.99 8.06
C LEU A 126 8.35 14.52 8.45
N SER A 127 9.43 13.79 8.71
CA SER A 127 9.37 12.39 9.11
C SER A 127 8.77 12.18 10.51
N GLU A 128 8.83 13.18 11.38
CA GLU A 128 8.10 13.17 12.65
C GLU A 128 6.58 13.32 12.45
N LYS A 129 6.14 13.96 11.35
CA LYS A 129 4.72 14.15 10.99
C LYS A 129 4.16 13.02 10.14
N VAL A 130 4.99 12.42 9.28
CA VAL A 130 4.61 11.34 8.37
C VAL A 130 5.08 10.02 8.95
N LYS A 131 4.15 9.26 9.54
CA LYS A 131 4.47 7.98 10.21
C LYS A 131 4.94 6.89 9.24
N GLN A 132 4.37 6.88 8.04
CA GLN A 132 4.63 5.86 7.02
C GLN A 132 4.38 6.43 5.62
N ILE A 133 5.06 5.86 4.63
CA ILE A 133 4.82 6.10 3.22
C ILE A 133 3.90 4.99 2.73
N TYR A 134 2.79 5.35 2.09
CA TYR A 134 1.92 4.36 1.49
C TYR A 134 2.44 4.00 0.10
N HIS A 135 2.55 2.71 -0.18
CA HIS A 135 2.80 2.22 -1.53
C HIS A 135 1.47 1.80 -2.13
N PHE A 136 1.10 2.35 -3.27
CA PHE A 136 -0.06 1.92 -4.03
C PHE A 136 0.37 1.20 -5.29
N ASN A 137 0.04 -0.09 -5.36
CA ASN A 137 0.33 -0.89 -6.55
C ASN A 137 -0.65 -0.54 -7.67
N THR A 138 -0.16 0.13 -8.70
CA THR A 138 -0.98 0.56 -9.86
C THR A 138 -1.49 -0.61 -10.71
N GLU A 139 -0.96 -1.82 -10.53
CA GLU A 139 -1.48 -3.05 -11.15
C GLU A 139 -2.60 -3.71 -10.35
N ALA A 140 -2.78 -3.35 -9.07
CA ALA A 140 -3.67 -4.04 -8.14
C ALA A 140 -5.13 -3.58 -8.18
N VAL A 141 -5.51 -2.69 -9.10
CA VAL A 141 -6.92 -2.26 -9.26
C VAL A 141 -7.74 -3.40 -9.86
N VAL A 142 -8.17 -4.32 -9.00
CA VAL A 142 -9.07 -5.42 -9.34
C VAL A 142 -10.51 -5.00 -9.04
N GLU A 143 -11.04 -4.08 -9.85
CA GLU A 143 -12.50 -3.94 -10.03
C GLU A 143 -12.76 -3.60 -11.50
N ASN A 144 -13.05 -4.62 -12.32
CA ASN A 144 -13.70 -4.54 -13.63
C ASN A 144 -13.12 -3.60 -14.72
N VAL A 145 -11.92 -3.04 -14.57
CA VAL A 145 -11.27 -2.27 -15.64
C VAL A 145 -10.25 -3.15 -16.36
N VAL A 146 -10.65 -3.60 -17.54
CA VAL A 146 -9.79 -4.27 -18.52
C VAL A 146 -8.76 -3.25 -19.02
N ASN A 147 -7.67 -3.04 -18.28
CA ASN A 147 -6.33 -2.82 -18.80
C ASN A 147 -5.34 -2.58 -17.65
N LYS A 148 -4.45 -3.56 -17.45
CA LYS A 148 -3.25 -3.43 -16.64
C LYS A 148 -2.45 -2.22 -17.16
N LYS A 149 -2.09 -1.28 -16.28
CA LYS A 149 -1.14 -0.14 -16.43
C LYS A 149 -1.71 1.27 -16.33
N ASP A 150 -3.01 1.48 -16.12
CA ASP A 150 -3.55 2.85 -16.21
C ASP A 150 -3.62 3.58 -14.86
N ILE A 151 -2.50 4.17 -14.42
CA ILE A 151 -2.46 5.09 -13.27
C ILE A 151 -3.44 6.25 -13.43
N LYS A 152 -3.78 6.63 -14.67
CA LYS A 152 -4.76 7.67 -14.96
C LYS A 152 -6.11 7.35 -14.33
N SER A 153 -6.59 6.12 -14.47
CA SER A 153 -7.87 5.69 -13.88
C SER A 153 -7.88 5.77 -12.35
N VAL A 154 -6.73 5.50 -11.71
CA VAL A 154 -6.56 5.64 -10.26
C VAL A 154 -6.65 7.10 -9.86
N PHE A 155 -5.96 7.96 -10.60
CA PHE A 155 -5.93 9.40 -10.36
C PHE A 155 -7.28 10.06 -10.62
N GLU A 156 -7.98 9.71 -11.70
CA GLU A 156 -9.36 10.15 -11.97
C GLU A 156 -10.28 9.80 -10.81
N LYS A 157 -10.24 8.56 -10.32
CA LYS A 157 -11.05 8.13 -9.17
C LYS A 157 -10.68 8.87 -7.86
N ILE A 158 -9.42 9.26 -7.67
CA ILE A 158 -9.00 10.06 -6.51
C ILE A 158 -9.51 11.51 -6.66
N SER A 159 -9.29 12.12 -7.82
CA SER A 159 -9.74 13.48 -8.14
C SER A 159 -11.26 13.62 -8.02
N GLU A 160 -12.03 12.68 -8.56
CA GLU A 160 -13.49 12.64 -8.44
C GLU A 160 -13.93 12.51 -6.98
N LYS A 161 -13.30 11.62 -6.20
CA LYS A 161 -13.69 11.36 -4.81
C LYS A 161 -13.48 12.55 -3.88
N PHE A 162 -12.44 13.34 -4.14
CA PHE A 162 -12.04 14.46 -3.28
C PHE A 162 -12.28 15.83 -3.92
N GLU A 163 -12.96 15.88 -5.07
CA GLU A 163 -13.29 17.12 -5.79
C GLU A 163 -12.04 18.00 -6.02
N ILE A 164 -10.93 17.37 -6.40
CA ILE A 164 -9.65 18.06 -6.60
C ILE A 164 -9.72 18.84 -7.92
N GLU A 165 -9.71 20.17 -7.85
CA GLU A 165 -9.81 21.07 -9.01
C GLU A 165 -8.61 20.98 -9.96
N ASP A 166 -7.39 20.89 -9.41
CA ASP A 166 -6.18 20.62 -10.17
C ASP A 166 -5.96 19.11 -10.28
N GLU A 167 -6.45 18.51 -11.37
CA GLU A 167 -6.32 17.06 -11.60
C GLU A 167 -4.89 16.56 -11.33
N LEU A 168 -4.78 15.36 -10.75
CA LEU A 168 -3.55 14.59 -10.77
C LEU A 168 -3.21 14.25 -12.23
N THR A 169 -2.45 15.14 -12.88
CA THR A 169 -2.24 15.14 -14.35
C THR A 169 -1.20 14.13 -14.83
N SER A 170 -0.39 13.56 -13.93
CA SER A 170 0.64 12.59 -14.30
C SER A 170 0.06 11.23 -14.69
N ILE A 171 0.49 10.71 -15.84
CA ILE A 171 0.16 9.35 -16.29
C ILE A 171 1.37 8.40 -16.21
N THR A 172 2.43 8.80 -15.50
CA THR A 172 3.68 8.04 -15.42
C THR A 172 3.85 7.35 -14.08
N ILE A 173 4.53 6.20 -14.10
CA ILE A 173 5.04 5.53 -12.90
C ILE A 173 6.56 5.52 -12.93
N PRO A 174 7.23 5.65 -11.78
CA PRO A 174 6.65 5.96 -10.47
C PRO A 174 6.17 7.42 -10.34
N THR A 175 5.17 7.66 -9.49
CA THR A 175 4.75 9.02 -9.11
C THR A 175 4.62 9.10 -7.59
N LEU A 176 5.14 10.18 -6.99
CA LEU A 176 5.01 10.46 -5.56
C LEU A 176 4.00 11.59 -5.36
N VAL A 177 3.05 11.40 -4.45
CA VAL A 177 2.01 12.41 -4.17
C VAL A 177 1.87 12.59 -2.67
N ALA A 178 1.79 13.83 -2.22
CA ALA A 178 1.47 14.17 -0.83
C ALA A 178 0.07 14.76 -0.77
N PHE A 179 -0.72 14.25 0.17
CA PHE A 179 -2.07 14.70 0.46
C PHE A 179 -2.17 15.24 1.88
N LYS A 180 -3.13 16.14 2.13
CA LYS A 180 -3.57 16.55 3.47
C LYS A 180 -5.04 16.92 3.39
N ASN A 181 -5.86 16.34 4.27
CA ASN A 181 -7.29 16.63 4.35
C ASN A 181 -8.01 16.52 2.98
N GLY A 182 -7.76 15.43 2.23
CA GLY A 182 -8.38 15.24 0.91
C GLY A 182 -7.74 16.01 -0.24
N GLN A 183 -6.87 16.99 0.01
CA GLN A 183 -6.28 17.83 -1.03
C GLN A 183 -4.86 17.37 -1.40
N VAL A 184 -4.47 17.63 -2.65
CA VAL A 184 -3.10 17.42 -3.13
C VAL A 184 -2.23 18.58 -2.65
N LEU A 185 -1.21 18.29 -1.85
CA LEU A 185 -0.19 19.27 -1.49
C LEU A 185 0.86 19.40 -2.59
N LYS A 186 1.36 18.27 -3.07
CA LYS A 186 2.41 18.22 -4.09
C LYS A 186 2.37 16.90 -4.83
N GLN A 187 2.68 16.96 -6.12
CA GLN A 187 2.93 15.80 -6.97
C GLN A 187 4.34 15.89 -7.54
N LEU A 188 5.02 14.75 -7.57
CA LEU A 188 6.29 14.55 -8.26
C LEU A 188 6.15 13.35 -9.20
N PRO A 189 5.90 13.58 -10.49
CA PRO A 189 5.84 12.52 -11.48
C PRO A 189 7.23 12.13 -11.99
N ALA A 190 7.39 10.86 -12.36
CA ALA A 190 8.54 10.46 -13.16
C ALA A 190 8.40 11.04 -14.58
N SER A 191 9.46 11.65 -15.10
CA SER A 191 9.47 12.07 -16.50
C SER A 191 9.70 10.86 -17.42
N THR A 192 10.94 10.38 -17.50
CA THR A 192 11.34 9.25 -18.36
C THR A 192 12.24 8.23 -17.65
N ALA A 193 12.56 8.48 -16.38
CA ALA A 193 13.48 7.69 -15.58
C ALA A 193 12.92 7.53 -14.15
N ALA A 194 13.62 6.74 -13.33
CA ALA A 194 13.42 6.74 -11.88
C ALA A 194 13.43 8.16 -11.31
N LEU A 195 12.68 8.39 -10.23
CA LEU A 195 12.69 9.66 -9.52
C LEU A 195 14.11 9.95 -9.04
N SER A 196 14.64 11.11 -9.41
CA SER A 196 15.98 11.47 -8.99
C SER A 196 16.02 11.76 -7.50
N ALA A 197 17.17 11.46 -6.89
CA ALA A 197 17.44 11.78 -5.48
C ALA A 197 17.18 13.26 -5.14
N VAL A 198 17.56 14.17 -6.05
CA VAL A 198 17.38 15.62 -5.88
C VAL A 198 15.90 15.99 -5.93
N ASP A 199 15.14 15.41 -6.85
CA ASP A 199 13.71 15.70 -6.97
C ASP A 199 12.92 15.20 -5.76
N ILE A 200 13.24 13.99 -5.27
CA ILE A 200 12.65 13.43 -4.05
C ILE A 200 12.94 14.33 -2.85
N LYS A 201 14.18 14.80 -2.71
CA LYS A 201 14.57 15.74 -1.66
C LYS A 201 13.75 17.04 -1.74
N ASN A 202 13.71 17.66 -2.91
CA ASN A 202 13.00 18.94 -3.13
C ASN A 202 11.48 18.79 -2.92
N PHE A 203 10.93 17.63 -3.27
CA PHE A 203 9.55 17.29 -2.99
C PHE A 203 9.25 17.33 -1.49
N TYR A 204 10.06 16.68 -0.65
CA TYR A 204 9.83 16.67 0.80
C TYR A 204 9.97 18.05 1.44
N VAL A 205 10.94 18.85 1.02
CA VAL A 205 11.07 20.25 1.47
C VAL A 205 9.80 21.03 1.12
N SER A 206 9.33 20.92 -0.12
CA SER A 206 8.09 21.59 -0.57
C SER A 206 6.86 21.14 0.21
N VAL A 207 6.72 19.83 0.46
CA VAL A 207 5.61 19.27 1.24
C VAL A 207 5.62 19.79 2.66
N LEU A 208 6.80 19.88 3.28
CA LEU A 208 6.93 20.42 4.63
C LEU A 208 6.48 21.88 4.70
N GLU A 209 6.91 22.72 3.74
CA GLU A 209 6.50 24.12 3.67
C GLU A 209 4.99 24.28 3.45
N LEU A 210 4.40 23.51 2.55
CA LEU A 210 2.97 23.56 2.27
C LEU A 210 2.13 22.99 3.41
N SER A 211 2.65 22.02 4.17
CA SER A 211 1.94 21.44 5.32
C SER A 211 1.75 22.40 6.49
N LYS A 212 2.57 23.46 6.56
CA LYS A 212 2.51 24.51 7.61
C LYS A 212 1.42 25.55 7.36
N LYS A 213 0.88 25.60 6.14
CA LYS A 213 -0.29 26.41 5.78
C LYS A 213 -1.57 25.67 6.15
#